data_AF-A0A2A7REU2-F1
#
_entry.id   AF-A0A2A7REU2-F1
#
_cell.length_a   1.000
_cell.length_b   1.000
_cell.length_c   1.000
_cell.angle_alpha   90.00
_cell.angle_beta   90.00
_cell.angle_gamma   90.00
#
_symmetry.space_group_name_H-M   'P 1'
#
loop_
_entity.id
_entity.type
_entity.pdbx_description
1 polymer ?
#
loop_
_entity_poly.entity_id
_entity_poly.type
_entity_poly.pdbx_seq_one_letter_code
_entity_poly.pdbx_strand_id
1 'polypeptide(L)' 'MLKIFTTQLTGIFSRIQDKESDAIEDGARLLAQAVISGHSIYLYGANELQGVFYEATESKEPFPSVKAFPESAEEVTESD' A
#
# COMPACT_ATOMS: atom_id res chain seq x y z
N MET A 1 -5.43 -13.75 -27.12
CA MET A 1 -5.38 -13.96 -25.65
C MET A 1 -5.26 -12.66 -24.88
N LEU A 2 -4.33 -11.75 -25.21
CA LEU A 2 -4.19 -10.45 -24.52
C LEU A 2 -5.50 -9.64 -24.45
N LYS A 3 -6.30 -9.62 -25.52
CA LYS A 3 -7.58 -8.89 -25.54
C LYS A 3 -8.55 -9.31 -24.42
N ILE A 4 -8.73 -10.62 -24.22
CA ILE A 4 -9.65 -11.14 -23.18
C ILE A 4 -9.09 -10.84 -21.80
N PHE A 5 -7.79 -11.06 -21.59
CA PHE A 5 -7.11 -10.73 -20.34
C PHE A 5 -7.26 -9.25 -19.98
N THR A 6 -7.00 -8.34 -20.92
CA THR A 6 -7.19 -6.90 -20.72
C THR A 6 -8.64 -6.56 -20.40
N THR A 7 -9.63 -7.12 -21.10
CA THR A 7 -11.05 -6.87 -20.79
C THR A 7 -11.40 -7.29 -19.37
N GLN A 8 -10.92 -8.44 -18.90
CA GLN A 8 -11.16 -8.89 -17.52
C GLN A 8 -10.48 -7.98 -16.49
N LEU A 9 -9.23 -7.61 -16.75
CA LEU A 9 -8.46 -6.73 -15.86
C LEU A 9 -9.10 -5.34 -15.75
N THR A 10 -9.53 -4.76 -16.87
CA THR A 10 -10.28 -3.50 -16.88
C THR A 10 -11.57 -3.60 -16.08
N GLY A 11 -12.31 -4.71 -16.20
CA GLY A 11 -13.53 -4.93 -15.41
C GLY A 11 -13.28 -4.95 -13.90
N ILE A 12 -12.13 -5.48 -13.45
CA ILE A 12 -11.72 -5.44 -12.04
C ILE A 12 -11.41 -4.00 -11.62
N PHE A 13 -10.63 -3.26 -12.41
CA PHE A 13 -10.31 -1.87 -12.10
C PHE A 13 -11.54 -0.96 -12.05
N SER A 14 -12.50 -1.11 -12.96
CA SER A 14 -13.76 -0.36 -12.90
C SER A 14 -14.53 -0.65 -11.61
N ARG A 15 -14.57 -1.91 -11.15
CA ARG A 15 -15.24 -2.25 -9.89
C ARG A 15 -14.55 -1.61 -8.68
N ILE A 16 -13.22 -1.59 -8.66
CA ILE A 16 -12.45 -0.93 -7.59
C ILE A 16 -12.77 0.58 -7.60
N GLN A 17 -12.76 1.21 -8.77
CA GLN A 17 -13.10 2.62 -8.91
C GLN A 17 -14.53 2.93 -8.44
N ASP A 18 -15.50 2.10 -8.81
CA ASP A 18 -16.90 2.37 -8.47
C ASP A 18 -17.23 2.13 -7.00
N LYS A 19 -16.49 1.24 -6.31
CA LYS A 19 -16.87 0.76 -4.97
C LYS A 19 -15.89 1.11 -3.86
N GLU A 20 -14.62 1.25 -4.18
CA GLU A 20 -13.54 1.35 -3.19
C GLU A 20 -12.83 2.72 -3.24
N SER A 21 -13.21 3.62 -4.16
CA SER A 21 -12.54 4.93 -4.29
C SER A 21 -12.54 5.73 -2.99
N ASP A 22 -13.69 5.83 -2.31
CA ASP A 22 -13.80 6.57 -1.05
C ASP A 22 -12.94 5.93 0.06
N ALA A 23 -12.92 4.60 0.14
CA ALA A 23 -12.11 3.88 1.12
C ALA A 23 -10.60 4.01 0.84
N ILE A 24 -10.20 3.99 -0.44
CA ILE A 24 -8.83 4.23 -0.87
C ILE A 24 -8.42 5.67 -0.55
N GLU A 25 -9.28 6.65 -0.81
CA GLU A 25 -9.02 8.06 -0.48
C GLU A 25 -8.84 8.25 1.03
N ASP A 26 -9.74 7.67 1.83
CA ASP A 26 -9.66 7.75 3.28
C ASP A 26 -8.39 7.08 3.83
N GLY A 27 -8.04 5.90 3.30
CA GLY A 27 -6.78 5.22 3.64
C GLY A 27 -5.55 6.04 3.25
N ALA A 28 -5.53 6.58 2.03
CA ALA A 28 -4.43 7.43 1.55
C ALA A 28 -4.29 8.69 2.41
N ARG A 29 -5.40 9.30 2.82
CA ARG A 29 -5.42 10.48 3.70
C ARG A 29 -4.88 10.15 5.09
N LEU A 30 -5.22 9.00 5.65
CA LEU A 30 -4.67 8.53 6.94
C LEU A 30 -3.15 8.34 6.85
N LEU A 31 -2.67 7.68 5.80
CA LEU A 31 -1.24 7.47 5.58
C LEU A 31 -0.51 8.81 5.37
N ALA A 32 -1.08 9.72 4.58
CA ALA A 32 -0.50 11.05 4.38
C ALA A 32 -0.37 11.82 5.70
N GLN A 33 -1.36 11.70 6.60
CA GLN A 33 -1.30 12.31 7.93
C GLN A 33 -0.14 11.76 8.77
N ALA A 34 0.08 10.44 8.76
CA ALA A 34 1.23 9.84 9.44
C ALA A 34 2.54 10.44 8.92
N VAL A 35 2.70 10.55 7.60
CA VAL A 35 3.91 11.11 6.96
C VAL A 35 4.15 12.57 7.36
N ILE A 36 3.13 13.43 7.27
CA ILE A 36 3.30 14.87 7.61
C ILE A 36 3.51 15.11 9.11
N SER A 37 3.03 14.20 9.96
CA SER A 37 3.24 14.24 11.41
C SER A 37 4.58 13.64 11.85
N GLY A 38 5.39 13.13 10.91
CA GLY A 38 6.72 12.57 11.18
C GLY A 38 6.70 11.12 11.67
N HIS A 39 5.54 10.44 11.58
CA HIS A 39 5.39 9.03 11.88
C HIS A 39 5.78 8.15 10.69
N SER A 40 5.89 6.87 10.97
CA SER A 40 6.34 5.79 10.09
C SER A 40 5.15 4.98 9.62
N ILE A 41 5.26 4.42 8.42
CA ILE A 41 4.27 3.51 7.87
C ILE A 41 4.89 2.14 7.77
N TYR A 42 4.42 1.21 8.58
CA TYR A 42 4.88 -0.17 8.52
C TYR A 42 4.09 -0.96 7.49
N LEU A 43 4.81 -1.59 6.56
CA LEU A 43 4.23 -2.41 5.50
C LEU A 43 4.68 -3.87 5.66
N TYR A 44 3.70 -4.77 5.61
CA TYR A 44 3.91 -6.22 5.65
C TYR A 44 3.25 -6.87 4.44
N GLY A 45 4.01 -7.67 3.69
CA GLY A 45 3.51 -8.46 2.59
C GLY A 45 3.89 -9.92 2.77
N ALA A 46 2.90 -10.80 2.95
CA ALA A 46 3.17 -12.24 3.02
C ALA A 46 3.31 -12.86 1.62
N ASN A 47 4.25 -13.79 1.47
CA ASN A 47 4.46 -14.57 0.24
C ASN A 47 4.63 -13.67 -1.00
N GLU A 48 3.77 -13.80 -2.01
CA GLU A 48 3.82 -13.01 -3.25
C GLU A 48 3.63 -11.50 -3.00
N LEU A 49 2.94 -11.11 -1.92
CA LEU A 49 2.72 -9.71 -1.58
C LEU A 49 3.99 -9.01 -1.07
N GLN A 50 5.08 -9.75 -0.82
CA GLN A 50 6.40 -9.15 -0.60
C GLN A 50 6.81 -8.26 -1.79
N GLY A 51 6.32 -8.55 -3.01
CA GLY A 51 6.51 -7.68 -4.17
C GLY A 51 5.97 -6.25 -3.98
N VAL A 52 4.88 -6.09 -3.23
CA VAL A 52 4.31 -4.76 -2.91
C VAL A 52 5.25 -4.00 -1.97
N PHE A 53 5.90 -4.69 -1.04
CA PHE A 53 6.91 -4.07 -0.18
C PHE A 53 8.08 -3.53 -1.00
N TYR A 54 8.61 -4.32 -1.94
CA TYR A 54 9.68 -3.86 -2.82
C TYR A 54 9.25 -2.70 -3.72
N GLU A 55 8.02 -2.67 -4.21
CA GLU A 55 7.50 -1.50 -4.94
C GLU A 55 7.45 -0.26 -4.04
N ALA A 56 7.08 -0.42 -2.77
CA ALA A 56 7.03 0.70 -1.83
C ALA A 56 8.43 1.23 -1.44
N THR A 57 9.47 0.38 -1.37
CA THR A 57 10.80 0.80 -0.91
C THR A 57 11.82 1.06 -2.02
N GLU A 58 11.75 0.29 -3.12
CA GLU A 58 12.80 0.25 -4.16
C GLU A 58 12.33 0.75 -5.55
N SER A 59 11.10 1.24 -5.67
CA SER A 59 10.60 1.74 -6.96
C SER A 59 11.22 3.08 -7.35
N LYS A 60 10.84 3.59 -8.53
CA LYS A 60 11.26 4.92 -8.99
C LYS A 60 10.69 6.05 -8.14
N GLU A 61 9.59 5.80 -7.46
CA GLU A 61 8.90 6.75 -6.58
C GLU A 61 8.58 6.05 -5.26
N PRO A 62 9.59 5.84 -4.38
CA PRO A 62 9.39 5.14 -3.12
C PRO A 62 8.36 5.82 -2.22
N PHE A 63 7.62 4.99 -1.48
CA PHE A 63 6.62 5.42 -0.54
C PHE A 63 7.30 6.14 0.66
N PRO A 64 6.88 7.37 1.02
CA PRO A 64 7.54 8.13 2.08
C PRO A 64 7.33 7.50 3.46
N SER A 65 8.37 7.57 4.31
CA SER A 65 8.36 7.07 5.70
C SER A 65 7.98 5.59 5.85
N VAL A 66 8.09 4.78 4.78
CA VAL A 66 7.78 3.35 4.84
C VAL A 66 8.90 2.58 5.55
N LYS A 67 8.52 1.61 6.38
CA LYS A 67 9.41 0.65 7.05
C LYS A 67 8.86 -0.77 6.87
N ALA A 68 9.74 -1.76 6.90
CA ALA A 68 9.30 -3.16 7.01
C ALA A 68 8.64 -3.38 8.37
N PHE A 69 7.49 -4.04 8.41
CA PHE A 69 6.91 -4.47 9.67
C PHE A 69 7.88 -5.44 10.38
N PRO A 70 8.23 -5.19 11.66
CA PRO A 70 9.20 -6.01 12.38
C PRO A 70 8.66 -7.43 12.64
N GLU A 71 9.55 -8.38 12.94
CA GLU A 71 9.17 -9.77 13.24
C GLU A 71 8.34 -9.87 14.53
N SER A 72 8.58 -8.96 15.48
CA SER A 72 7.80 -8.81 16.71
C SER A 72 7.07 -7.47 16.74
N ALA A 73 5.77 -7.50 17.03
CA ALA A 73 4.97 -6.29 17.22
C ALA A 73 5.42 -5.45 18.43
N GLU A 74 6.19 -6.05 19.36
CA GLU A 74 6.76 -5.36 20.53
C GLU A 74 7.83 -4.33 20.13
N GLU A 75 8.36 -4.42 18.91
CA GLU A 75 9.34 -3.47 18.35
C GLU A 75 8.67 -2.20 17.79
N VAL A 76 7.34 -2.17 17.68
CA VAL A 76 6.58 -0.99 17.26
C VAL A 76 6.17 -0.19 18.49
N THR A 77 6.58 1.07 18.55
CA THR A 77 6.30 1.95 19.70
C THR A 77 5.18 2.94 19.40
N GLU A 78 4.58 3.54 20.43
CA GLU A 78 3.59 4.62 20.28
C GLU A 78 4.18 5.90 19.65
N SER A 79 5.52 5.99 19.58
CA SER A 79 6.24 7.12 18.99
C SER A 79 6.61 6.89 17.52
N ASP A 80 6.43 5.68 17.00
CA ASP A 80 6.71 5.38 15.60
C ASP A 80 5.68 5.93 14.63
#